data_AF-A0A1D7QMQ3-F1
#
_entry.id   AF-A0A1D7QMQ3-F1
#
_cell.length_a   1.000
_cell.length_b   1.000
_cell.length_c   1.000
_cell.angle_alpha   90.00
_cell.angle_beta   90.00
_cell.angle_gamma   90.00
#
_symmetry.space_group_name_H-M   'P 1'
#
loop_
_entity.id
_entity.type
_entity.pdbx_description
1 polymer ?
#
loop_
_entity_poly.entity_id
_entity_poly.type
_entity_poly.pdbx_seq_one_letter_code
_entity_poly.pdbx_strand_id
1 'polypeptide(L)'
;MNKAIFLDRDGVLNHEIYDYICRVEDFEVLEYQIPPLKKLHDEGYLLIIITNQGGIALKRYTEETLAEMHSILGKKFEEQGAMITHAYHCPHHPTVSEECVCRKPKSGMILEAIATYNIDPALSVMIGDKPRDVEAANGAGVKGILIEPDEQISYENIKKVLSN
;
A
#
# COMPACT_ATOMS: atom_id res chain seq x y z
N MET A 1 0.85 -20.57 6.36
CA MET A 1 0.59 -19.15 6.65
C MET A 1 1.42 -18.34 5.68
N ASN A 2 0.82 -17.37 5.01
CA ASN A 2 1.49 -16.51 4.04
C ASN A 2 2.23 -15.39 4.77
N LYS A 3 3.07 -14.66 4.04
CA LYS A 3 3.76 -13.45 4.50
C LYS A 3 3.54 -12.35 3.47
N ALA A 4 3.45 -11.10 3.90
CA ALA A 4 3.10 -10.00 3.02
C ALA A 4 4.00 -8.77 3.22
N ILE A 5 4.19 -8.06 2.12
CA ILE A 5 4.63 -6.66 2.13
C ILE A 5 3.37 -5.83 1.87
N PHE A 6 2.92 -5.12 2.90
CA PHE A 6 1.87 -4.11 2.78
C PHE A 6 2.50 -2.80 2.33
N LEU A 7 1.85 -2.12 1.38
CA LEU A 7 2.41 -0.95 0.71
C LEU A 7 1.38 0.17 0.75
N ASP A 8 1.75 1.36 1.21
CA ASP A 8 1.00 2.56 0.77
C ASP A 8 1.19 2.75 -0.75
N ARG A 9 0.37 3.61 -1.33
CA ARG A 9 0.37 3.86 -2.77
C ARG A 9 1.02 5.21 -3.10
N ASP A 10 0.37 6.29 -2.66
CA ASP A 10 0.81 7.66 -2.94
C ASP A 10 2.06 7.99 -2.12
N GLY A 11 3.16 8.37 -2.80
CA GLY A 11 4.47 8.58 -2.19
C GLY A 11 5.31 7.32 -1.96
N VAL A 12 4.78 6.13 -2.29
CA VAL A 12 5.49 4.85 -2.12
C VAL A 12 5.59 4.07 -3.42
N LEU A 13 4.48 3.88 -4.13
CA LEU A 13 4.40 3.17 -5.42
C LEU A 13 4.18 4.10 -6.61
N ASN A 14 3.61 5.29 -6.36
CA ASN A 14 3.49 6.37 -7.32
C ASN A 14 3.96 7.69 -6.69
N HIS A 15 4.32 8.66 -7.52
CA HIS A 15 4.77 9.97 -7.05
C HIS A 15 3.76 10.65 -6.11
N GLU A 16 4.26 11.26 -5.04
CA GLU A 16 3.48 12.12 -4.14
C GLU A 16 3.25 13.50 -4.75
N ILE A 17 2.01 13.99 -4.70
CA ILE A 17 1.65 15.35 -5.17
C ILE A 17 1.11 16.25 -4.05
N TYR A 18 1.15 15.78 -2.80
CA TYR A 18 0.63 16.45 -1.59
C TYR A 18 -0.87 16.83 -1.68
N ASP A 19 -1.60 16.17 -2.58
CA ASP A 19 -3.04 16.26 -2.79
C ASP A 19 -3.55 14.96 -3.43
N TYR A 20 -4.85 14.84 -3.70
CA TYR A 20 -5.41 13.68 -4.36
C TYR A 20 -5.03 13.63 -5.85
N ILE A 21 -4.43 12.52 -6.27
CA ILE A 21 -4.31 12.16 -7.69
C ILE A 21 -5.70 11.77 -8.19
N CYS A 22 -6.34 12.67 -8.93
CA CYS A 22 -7.73 12.52 -9.37
C CYS A 22 -7.86 12.11 -10.84
N ARG A 23 -6.77 12.16 -11.61
CA ARG A 23 -6.75 11.90 -13.05
C ARG A 23 -5.70 10.85 -13.36
N VAL A 24 -6.02 9.94 -14.26
CA VAL A 24 -5.14 8.83 -14.64
C VAL A 24 -3.83 9.33 -15.23
N GLU A 25 -3.86 10.46 -15.92
CA GLU A 25 -2.67 11.08 -16.53
C GLU A 25 -1.69 11.65 -15.51
N ASP A 26 -2.14 11.94 -14.28
CA ASP A 26 -1.29 12.40 -13.18
C ASP A 26 -0.72 11.22 -12.36
N PHE A 27 -1.13 9.98 -12.66
CA PHE A 27 -0.71 8.78 -11.94
C PHE A 27 0.61 8.24 -12.51
N GLU A 28 1.72 8.70 -11.94
CA GLU A 28 3.08 8.31 -12.36
C GLU A 28 3.68 7.25 -11.42
N VAL A 29 3.85 6.03 -11.93
CA VAL A 29 4.38 4.87 -11.19
C VAL A 29 5.89 5.00 -10.97
N LEU A 30 6.33 4.77 -9.73
CA LEU A 30 7.75 4.72 -9.36
C LEU A 30 8.36 3.37 -9.76
N GLU A 31 8.70 3.21 -11.04
CA GLU A 31 9.18 1.91 -11.56
C GLU A 31 10.45 1.40 -10.85
N TYR A 32 11.26 2.29 -10.26
CA TYR A 32 12.43 1.91 -9.46
C TYR A 32 12.09 1.18 -8.15
N GLN A 33 10.82 1.16 -7.74
CA GLN A 33 10.34 0.38 -6.59
C GLN A 33 10.11 -1.08 -6.92
N ILE A 34 9.89 -1.40 -8.20
CA ILE A 34 9.53 -2.76 -8.60
C ILE A 34 10.69 -3.74 -8.40
N PRO A 35 11.96 -3.43 -8.74
CA PRO A 35 13.07 -4.37 -8.50
C PRO A 35 13.24 -4.87 -7.06
N PRO A 36 13.26 -4.02 -6.00
CA PRO A 36 13.34 -4.52 -4.62
C PRO A 36 12.09 -5.30 -4.19
N LEU A 37 10.89 -4.88 -4.62
CA LEU A 37 9.64 -5.58 -4.31
C LEU A 37 9.53 -6.92 -5.04
N LYS A 38 10.03 -7.01 -6.27
CA LYS A 38 10.11 -8.25 -7.03
C LYS A 38 10.95 -9.30 -6.30
N LYS A 39 12.08 -8.92 -5.71
CA LYS A 39 12.90 -9.86 -4.92
C LYS A 39 12.09 -10.48 -3.76
N LEU A 40 11.28 -9.67 -3.07
CA LEU A 40 10.41 -10.14 -1.99
C LEU A 40 9.27 -11.00 -2.56
N HIS A 41 8.67 -10.61 -3.67
CA HIS A 41 7.68 -11.43 -4.37
C HIS A 41 8.24 -12.82 -4.73
N ASP A 42 9.45 -12.88 -5.29
CA ASP A 42 10.12 -14.13 -5.65
C ASP A 42 10.46 -15.01 -4.43
N GLU A 43 10.56 -14.42 -3.23
CA GLU A 43 10.67 -15.12 -1.94
C GLU A 43 9.32 -15.59 -1.38
N GLY A 44 8.22 -15.40 -2.12
CA GLY A 44 6.87 -15.78 -1.73
C GLY A 44 6.15 -14.79 -0.82
N TYR A 45 6.56 -13.52 -0.79
CA TYR A 45 5.74 -12.47 -0.16
C TYR A 45 4.59 -12.06 -1.08
N LEU A 46 3.40 -11.92 -0.50
CA LEU A 46 2.28 -11.24 -1.14
C LEU A 46 2.55 -9.74 -1.15
N LEU A 47 2.30 -9.07 -2.27
CA LEU A 47 2.40 -7.60 -2.36
C LEU A 47 0.98 -7.03 -2.30
N ILE A 48 0.64 -6.33 -1.22
CA ILE A 48 -0.73 -5.86 -0.96
C ILE A 48 -0.73 -4.36 -0.75
N ILE A 49 -1.51 -3.64 -1.54
CA ILE A 49 -1.66 -2.19 -1.40
C ILE A 49 -2.70 -1.89 -0.32
N ILE A 50 -2.40 -0.91 0.53
CA ILE A 50 -3.25 -0.39 1.61
C ILE A 50 -3.26 1.14 1.51
N THR A 51 -4.31 1.74 0.93
CA THR A 51 -4.33 3.18 0.62
C THR A 51 -5.59 3.92 1.10
N ASN A 52 -5.43 5.19 1.51
CA ASN A 52 -6.55 6.06 1.85
C ASN A 52 -6.95 6.89 0.62
N GLN A 53 -8.13 6.65 0.05
CA GLN A 53 -8.63 7.28 -1.18
C GLN A 53 -9.85 8.17 -0.90
N GLY A 54 -9.68 9.10 0.06
CA GLY A 54 -10.76 9.97 0.54
C GLY A 54 -11.31 10.97 -0.49
N GLY A 55 -10.62 11.16 -1.61
CA GLY A 55 -11.10 12.01 -2.71
C GLY A 55 -12.37 11.47 -3.38
N ILE A 56 -12.64 10.17 -3.23
CA ILE A 56 -13.91 9.54 -3.66
C ILE A 56 -15.08 10.09 -2.85
N ALA A 57 -15.01 10.09 -1.52
CA ALA A 57 -16.06 10.68 -0.68
C ALA A 57 -16.24 12.20 -0.92
N LEU A 58 -15.16 12.89 -1.33
CA LEU A 58 -15.20 14.29 -1.75
C LEU A 58 -15.68 14.49 -3.19
N LYS A 59 -16.02 13.42 -3.93
CA LYS A 59 -16.44 13.42 -5.34
C LYS A 59 -15.42 14.07 -6.29
N ARG A 60 -14.13 13.98 -5.96
CA ARG A 60 -13.04 14.49 -6.80
C ARG A 60 -12.69 13.57 -7.97
N TYR A 61 -12.89 12.26 -7.79
CA TYR A 61 -12.77 11.21 -8.81
C TYR A 61 -13.62 10.01 -8.37
N THR A 62 -13.74 9.01 -9.24
CA THR A 62 -14.60 7.84 -8.99
C THR A 62 -13.80 6.57 -8.68
N GLU A 63 -14.50 5.55 -8.19
CA GLU A 63 -13.95 4.20 -8.00
C GLU A 63 -13.45 3.60 -9.32
N GLU A 64 -14.10 3.91 -10.45
CA GLU A 64 -13.65 3.48 -11.77
C GLU A 64 -12.30 4.13 -12.14
N THR A 65 -12.15 5.44 -11.90
CA THR A 65 -10.85 6.12 -12.09
C THR A 65 -9.76 5.53 -11.21
N LEU A 66 -10.08 5.18 -9.96
CA LEU A 66 -9.17 4.48 -9.07
C LEU A 66 -8.74 3.11 -9.63
N ALA A 67 -9.70 2.35 -10.15
CA ALA A 67 -9.45 1.04 -10.73
C ALA A 67 -8.55 1.12 -11.97
N GLU A 68 -8.69 2.16 -12.79
CA GLU A 68 -7.79 2.41 -13.94
C GLU A 68 -6.34 2.66 -13.47
N MET A 69 -6.14 3.48 -12.44
CA MET A 69 -4.81 3.71 -11.84
C MET A 69 -4.21 2.42 -11.28
N HIS A 70 -5.00 1.63 -10.55
CA HIS A 70 -4.55 0.35 -10.02
C HIS A 70 -4.24 -0.66 -11.14
N SER A 71 -4.97 -0.62 -12.26
CA SER A 71 -4.67 -1.46 -13.43
C SER A 71 -3.35 -1.07 -14.08
N ILE A 72 -3.03 0.22 -14.19
CA ILE A 72 -1.73 0.70 -14.70
C ILE A 72 -0.60 0.21 -13.78
N LEU A 73 -0.78 0.39 -12.47
CA LEU A 73 0.20 -0.06 -11.48
C LEU A 73 0.42 -1.58 -11.55
N GLY A 74 -0.66 -2.38 -11.58
CA GLY A 74 -0.58 -3.83 -11.71
C GLY A 74 0.16 -4.26 -12.98
N LYS A 75 -0.16 -3.65 -14.12
CA LYS A 75 0.51 -3.94 -15.40
C LYS A 75 2.01 -3.67 -15.34
N LYS A 76 2.43 -2.56 -14.71
CA LYS A 76 3.86 -2.23 -14.54
C LYS A 76 4.60 -3.27 -13.71
N PHE A 77 3.96 -3.78 -12.64
CA PHE A 77 4.53 -4.88 -11.85
C PHE A 77 4.64 -6.16 -12.69
N GLU A 78 3.58 -6.52 -13.43
CA GLU A 78 3.56 -7.73 -14.27
C GLU A 78 4.61 -7.70 -15.38
N GLU A 79 4.77 -6.56 -16.07
CA GLU A 79 5.78 -6.33 -17.11
C GLU A 79 7.21 -6.57 -16.58
N GLN A 80 7.43 -6.40 -15.28
CA GLN A 80 8.71 -6.60 -14.61
C GLN A 80 8.77 -7.91 -13.79
N GLY A 81 7.78 -8.80 -13.94
CA GLY A 81 7.77 -10.13 -13.34
C GLY A 81 7.47 -10.16 -11.84
N ALA A 82 6.71 -9.18 -11.34
CA ALA A 82 6.11 -9.16 -10.01
C ALA A 82 4.57 -9.09 -10.13
N MET A 83 3.86 -9.38 -9.04
CA MET A 83 2.40 -9.30 -9.03
C MET A 83 1.89 -8.62 -7.78
N ILE A 84 0.99 -7.65 -7.95
CA ILE A 84 0.21 -7.09 -6.85
C ILE A 84 -0.93 -8.06 -6.56
N THR A 85 -0.95 -8.62 -5.35
CA THR A 85 -1.93 -9.61 -4.92
C THR A 85 -3.32 -9.00 -4.75
N HIS A 86 -3.39 -7.81 -4.14
CA HIS A 86 -4.63 -7.08 -3.95
C HIS A 86 -4.34 -5.60 -3.67
N ALA A 87 -5.32 -4.74 -3.96
CA ALA A 87 -5.30 -3.35 -3.57
C ALA A 87 -6.53 -3.02 -2.73
N TYR A 88 -6.33 -2.85 -1.42
CA TYR A 88 -7.35 -2.35 -0.51
C TYR A 88 -7.29 -0.83 -0.46
N HIS A 89 -8.46 -0.20 -0.52
CA HIS A 89 -8.58 1.23 -0.33
C HIS A 89 -9.72 1.61 0.60
N CYS A 90 -9.53 2.70 1.33
CA CYS A 90 -10.59 3.35 2.08
C CYS A 90 -11.11 4.57 1.31
N PRO A 91 -12.36 4.57 0.82
CA PRO A 91 -12.93 5.70 0.09
C PRO A 91 -13.40 6.85 1.00
N HIS A 92 -13.45 6.62 2.32
CA HIS A 92 -14.01 7.55 3.30
C HIS A 92 -13.10 8.76 3.58
N HIS A 93 -13.73 9.90 3.85
CA HIS A 93 -13.07 11.15 4.24
C HIS A 93 -13.53 11.60 5.65
N PRO A 94 -12.62 12.01 6.55
CA PRO A 94 -12.95 12.31 7.95
C PRO A 94 -14.00 13.41 8.16
N THR A 95 -14.18 14.30 7.19
CA THR A 95 -15.07 15.47 7.33
C THR A 95 -16.46 15.26 6.73
N VAL A 96 -16.65 14.27 5.84
CA VAL A 96 -17.91 14.08 5.10
C VAL A 96 -18.43 12.64 5.17
N SER A 97 -17.64 11.71 5.68
CA SER A 97 -18.04 10.33 5.90
C SER A 97 -18.26 10.07 7.39
N GLU A 98 -19.12 9.10 7.68
CA GLU A 98 -19.20 8.53 9.03
C GLU A 98 -17.88 7.83 9.40
N GLU A 99 -17.70 7.57 10.69
CA GLU A 99 -16.54 6.87 11.19
C GLU A 99 -16.47 5.45 10.61
N CYS A 100 -15.37 5.13 9.93
CA CYS A 100 -15.11 3.80 9.39
C CYS A 100 -13.96 3.13 10.15
N VAL A 101 -13.80 1.81 9.98
CA VAL A 101 -12.70 1.03 10.59
C VAL A 101 -11.51 0.85 9.65
N CYS A 102 -11.67 1.14 8.35
CA CYS A 102 -10.67 0.87 7.32
C CYS A 102 -9.65 2.00 7.11
N ARG A 103 -10.02 3.27 7.35
CA ARG A 103 -9.13 4.42 7.10
C ARG A 103 -7.91 4.41 8.03
N LYS A 104 -6.70 4.40 7.46
CA LYS A 104 -5.45 4.58 8.22
C LYS A 104 -5.51 5.92 8.99
N PRO A 105 -5.17 5.98 10.29
CA PRO A 105 -4.32 5.02 11.03
C PRO A 105 -5.03 3.78 11.59
N LYS A 106 -6.31 3.56 11.34
CA LYS A 106 -6.95 2.30 11.74
C LYS A 106 -6.43 1.13 10.89
N SER A 107 -6.38 -0.03 11.51
CA SER A 107 -5.79 -1.24 10.93
C SER A 107 -6.74 -2.08 10.07
N GLY A 108 -7.98 -1.63 9.84
CA GLY A 108 -9.05 -2.46 9.26
C GLY A 108 -8.67 -3.13 7.93
N MET A 109 -8.07 -2.39 6.99
CA MET A 109 -7.64 -2.94 5.70
C MET A 109 -6.55 -4.01 5.85
N ILE A 110 -5.61 -3.83 6.78
CA ILE A 110 -4.53 -4.78 7.02
C ILE A 110 -5.06 -6.05 7.69
N LEU A 111 -5.95 -5.89 8.68
CA LEU A 111 -6.61 -7.01 9.37
C LEU A 111 -7.48 -7.83 8.40
N GLU A 112 -8.19 -7.16 7.49
CA GLU A 112 -8.96 -7.81 6.44
C GLU A 112 -8.06 -8.62 5.49
N ALA A 113 -6.95 -8.04 5.04
CA ALA A 113 -5.97 -8.75 4.23
C ALA A 113 -5.36 -9.96 4.97
N ILE A 114 -5.02 -9.79 6.26
CA ILE A 114 -4.50 -10.87 7.10
C ILE A 114 -5.47 -12.05 7.15
N ALA A 115 -6.75 -11.78 7.42
CA ALA A 115 -7.78 -12.80 7.48
C ALA A 115 -8.01 -13.46 6.11
N THR A 116 -8.09 -12.66 5.04
CA THR A 116 -8.38 -13.13 3.68
C THR A 116 -7.28 -14.04 3.15
N TYR A 117 -6.02 -13.68 3.37
CA TYR A 117 -4.88 -14.38 2.79
C TYR A 117 -4.13 -15.26 3.79
N ASN A 118 -4.65 -15.45 5.02
CA ASN A 118 -4.02 -16.22 6.08
C ASN A 118 -2.55 -15.82 6.30
N ILE A 119 -2.32 -14.51 6.48
CA ILE A 119 -0.99 -13.90 6.60
C ILE A 119 -0.52 -13.96 8.05
N ASP A 120 0.75 -14.26 8.27
CA ASP A 120 1.43 -14.11 9.55
C ASP A 120 1.89 -12.65 9.73
N PRO A 121 1.33 -11.89 10.69
CA PRO A 121 1.72 -10.50 10.92
C PRO A 121 3.18 -10.35 11.34
N ALA A 122 3.75 -11.32 12.06
CA ALA A 122 5.12 -11.27 12.56
C ALA A 122 6.17 -11.44 11.46
N LEU A 123 5.79 -12.10 10.35
CA LEU A 123 6.60 -12.28 9.15
C LEU A 123 6.30 -11.25 8.06
N SER A 124 5.50 -10.24 8.38
CA SER A 124 5.03 -9.23 7.42
C SER A 124 5.47 -7.83 7.83
N VAL A 125 5.49 -6.94 6.85
CA VAL A 125 5.87 -5.53 7.07
C VAL A 125 4.98 -4.62 6.25
N MET A 126 4.66 -3.44 6.79
CA MET A 126 4.06 -2.35 6.05
C MET A 126 5.09 -1.28 5.76
N ILE A 127 5.08 -0.75 4.53
CA ILE A 127 5.91 0.37 4.10
C ILE A 127 4.98 1.52 3.74
N GLY A 128 5.22 2.68 4.34
CA GLY A 128 4.45 3.89 4.13
C GLY A 128 5.31 5.14 4.28
N ASP A 129 4.84 6.26 3.74
CA ASP A 129 5.52 7.55 3.81
C ASP A 129 4.96 8.47 4.92
N LYS A 130 3.86 8.06 5.58
CA LYS A 130 3.26 8.83 6.67
C LYS A 130 3.23 8.04 7.99
N PRO A 131 3.27 8.73 9.14
CA PRO A 131 3.16 8.08 10.46
C PRO A 131 1.91 7.19 10.63
N ARG A 132 0.80 7.56 9.99
CA ARG A 132 -0.45 6.79 10.02
C ARG A 132 -0.32 5.37 9.46
N ASP A 133 0.65 5.14 8.58
CA ASP A 133 0.89 3.83 7.96
C ASP A 133 1.52 2.89 8.99
N VAL A 134 2.54 3.37 9.68
CA VAL A 134 3.19 2.65 10.78
C VAL A 134 2.20 2.40 11.93
N GLU A 135 1.36 3.38 12.25
CA GLU A 135 0.32 3.22 13.28
C GLU A 135 -0.69 2.12 12.91
N ALA A 136 -1.18 2.12 11.66
CA ALA A 136 -2.08 1.09 11.17
C ALA A 136 -1.43 -0.30 11.19
N ALA A 137 -0.17 -0.40 10.78
CA ALA A 137 0.59 -1.65 10.81
C ALA A 137 0.73 -2.21 12.24
N ASN A 138 1.20 -1.37 13.16
CA ASN A 138 1.40 -1.74 14.56
C ASN A 138 0.08 -2.21 15.21
N GLY A 139 -1.03 -1.54 14.91
CA GLY A 139 -2.36 -1.95 15.38
C GLY A 139 -2.82 -3.32 14.86
N ALA A 140 -2.25 -3.80 13.74
CA ALA A 140 -2.48 -5.14 13.20
C ALA A 140 -1.42 -6.17 13.66
N GLY A 141 -0.45 -5.79 14.50
CA GLY A 141 0.68 -6.64 14.86
C GLY A 141 1.71 -6.81 13.73
N VAL A 142 1.65 -5.97 12.69
CA VAL A 142 2.59 -5.93 11.57
C VAL A 142 3.65 -4.87 11.85
N LYS A 143 4.91 -5.15 11.54
CA LYS A 143 5.99 -4.15 11.68
C LYS A 143 5.80 -3.04 10.63
N GLY A 144 5.96 -1.78 11.02
CA GLY A 144 5.94 -0.64 10.09
C GLY A 144 7.35 -0.12 9.77
N ILE A 145 7.60 0.22 8.50
CA ILE A 145 8.76 0.97 8.04
C ILE A 145 8.25 2.29 7.46
N LEU A 146 8.74 3.40 8.02
CA LEU A 146 8.52 4.74 7.49
C LEU A 146 9.67 5.07 6.54
N ILE A 147 9.33 5.57 5.35
CA ILE A 147 10.27 6.13 4.38
C ILE A 147 9.88 7.58 4.05
N GLU A 148 10.77 8.34 3.44
CA GLU A 148 10.39 9.63 2.84
C GLU A 148 9.55 9.40 1.57
N PRO A 149 8.67 10.35 1.18
CA PRO A 149 7.96 10.26 -0.09
C PRO A 149 8.92 10.09 -1.26
N ASP A 150 8.61 9.15 -2.15
CA ASP A 150 9.41 8.77 -3.32
C ASP A 150 10.81 8.22 -2.97
N GLU A 151 11.07 7.85 -1.71
CA GLU A 151 12.29 7.15 -1.33
C GLU A 151 12.26 5.71 -1.86
N GLN A 152 13.38 5.28 -2.44
CA GLN A 152 13.49 3.90 -2.93
C GLN A 152 13.45 2.90 -1.76
N ILE A 153 12.57 1.91 -1.88
CA ILE A 153 12.41 0.83 -0.91
C ILE A 153 13.71 0.01 -0.82
N SER A 154 14.26 -0.07 0.38
CA SER A 154 15.47 -0.86 0.66
C SER A 154 15.11 -2.31 1.03
N TYR A 155 15.41 -3.24 0.12
CA TYR A 155 15.30 -4.68 0.37
C TYR A 155 16.06 -5.11 1.64
N GLU A 156 17.29 -4.63 1.83
CA GLU A 156 18.12 -4.99 2.98
C GLU A 156 17.51 -4.50 4.30
N ASN A 157 16.93 -3.29 4.31
CA ASN A 157 16.24 -2.77 5.48
C ASN A 157 15.02 -3.63 5.85
N ILE A 158 14.23 -4.05 4.85
CA ILE A 158 13.10 -4.96 5.06
C ILE A 158 13.56 -6.28 5.68
N LYS A 159 14.61 -6.90 5.13
CA LYS A 159 15.15 -8.16 5.66
C LYS A 159 15.63 -8.01 7.10
N LYS A 160 16.31 -6.90 7.43
CA LYS A 160 16.78 -6.59 8.78
C LYS A 160 15.61 -6.43 9.76
N VAL A 161 14.55 -5.72 9.38
CA VAL A 161 13.36 -5.53 10.21
C VAL A 161 12.64 -6.87 10.47
N LEU A 162 12.58 -7.74 9.46
CA LEU A 162 11.94 -9.05 9.58
C LEU A 162 12.78 -10.08 10.35
N SER A 163 14.11 -9.91 10.46
CA SER A 163 14.98 -10.80 11.23
C SER A 163 15.07 -10.50 12.72
N ASN A 164 14.61 -9.32 13.16
CA ASN A 164 14.59 -8.90 14.57
C ASN A 164 13.32 -9.34 15.29
#